data_AF-A0A6J7UG87-F1
#
_entry.id   AF-A0A6J7UG87-F1
#
_cell.length_a   1.000
_cell.length_b   1.000
_cell.length_c   1.000
_cell.angle_alpha   90.00
_cell.angle_beta   90.00
_cell.angle_gamma   90.00
#
_symmetry.space_group_name_H-M   'P 1'
#
loop_
_entity.id
_entity.type
_entity.pdbx_description
1 polymer ?
#
loop_
_entity_poly.entity_id
_entity_poly.type
_entity_poly.pdbx_seq_one_letter_code
_entity_poly.pdbx_strand_id
1 'polypeptide(L)' 'MLKVDPKMVADSPFALMGPPAKIAEDLIARRERWGLSYIIVGGEDVNSFAPVIKILAGK' A
#
# COMPACT_ATOMS: atom_id res chain seq x y z
N MET A 1 22.23 7.18 14.94
CA MET A 1 21.28 7.14 13.81
C MET A 1 20.58 5.80 13.84
N LEU A 2 19.25 5.78 14.05
CA LEU A 2 18.45 4.56 14.04
C LEU A 2 18.51 3.93 12.64
N LYS A 3 18.79 2.63 12.58
CA LYS A 3 18.73 1.81 11.36
C LYS A 3 17.91 0.56 11.66
N VAL A 4 17.15 0.10 10.68
CA VAL A 4 16.42 -1.17 10.70
C VAL A 4 16.81 -1.97 9.48
N ASP A 5 16.60 -3.28 9.54
CA ASP A 5 16.75 -4.14 8.37
C ASP A 5 15.79 -3.65 7.25
N PRO A 6 16.26 -3.45 6.01
CA PRO A 6 15.39 -3.06 4.88
C PRO A 6 14.16 -3.94 4.72
N LYS A 7 14.27 -5.23 5.04
CA LYS A 7 13.15 -6.18 4.97
C LYS A 7 12.04 -5.82 5.96
N MET A 8 12.38 -5.30 7.15
CA MET A 8 11.37 -4.83 8.10
C MET A 8 10.54 -3.68 7.55
N VAL A 9 11.14 -2.81 6.74
CA VAL A 9 10.43 -1.69 6.11
C VAL A 9 9.54 -2.21 4.97
N ALA A 10 10.03 -3.15 4.16
CA ALA A 10 9.28 -3.74 3.08
C ALA A 10 8.04 -4.53 3.56
N ASP A 11 8.14 -5.18 4.71
CA ASP A 11 7.06 -5.97 5.30
C ASP A 11 6.16 -5.15 6.25
N SER A 12 6.47 -3.85 6.41
CA SER A 12 5.73 -2.95 7.31
C SER A 12 4.35 -2.58 6.75
N PRO A 13 3.30 -2.56 7.58
CA PRO A 13 1.98 -2.10 7.18
C PRO A 13 1.90 -0.58 7.01
N PHE A 14 2.92 0.16 7.44
CA PHE A 14 2.92 1.62 7.47
C PHE A 14 3.45 2.25 6.17
N ALA A 15 4.08 1.45 5.30
CA ALA A 15 4.54 1.90 4.00
C ALA A 15 3.83 1.12 2.89
N LEU A 16 3.53 1.79 1.78
CA LEU A 16 3.09 1.18 0.53
C LEU A 16 4.17 1.51 -0.51
N MET A 17 4.84 0.50 -1.04
CA MET A 17 5.99 0.69 -1.91
C MET A 17 6.04 -0.37 -3.00
N GLY A 18 6.50 0.05 -4.18
CA GLY A 18 6.69 -0.81 -5.33
C GLY A 18 5.67 -0.56 -6.44
N PRO A 19 5.55 -1.49 -7.39
CA PRO A 19 4.67 -1.32 -8.53
C PRO A 19 3.19 -1.36 -8.11
N PRO A 20 2.28 -0.72 -8.87
CA PRO A 20 0.86 -0.63 -8.51
C PRO A 20 0.16 -1.96 -8.22
N ALA A 21 0.51 -3.04 -8.94
CA ALA A 21 -0.05 -4.37 -8.72
C ALA A 21 0.28 -4.92 -7.33
N LYS A 22 1.55 -4.80 -6.90
CA LYS A 22 1.98 -5.20 -5.57
C LYS A 22 1.25 -4.40 -4.49
N ILE A 23 1.13 -3.08 -4.68
CA ILE A 23 0.42 -2.22 -3.72
C ILE A 23 -1.04 -2.65 -3.59
N ALA A 24 -1.72 -2.97 -4.70
CA ALA A 24 -3.09 -3.47 -4.68
C ALA A 24 -3.22 -4.81 -3.93
N GLU A 25 -2.31 -5.75 -4.17
CA GLU A 25 -2.24 -7.04 -3.46
C GLU A 25 -2.01 -6.84 -1.95
N ASP A 26 -1.06 -5.98 -1.59
CA ASP A 26 -0.77 -5.66 -0.19
C ASP A 26 -2.02 -5.08 0.49
N LEU A 27 -2.75 -4.17 -0.16
CA LEU A 27 -3.97 -3.58 0.41
C LEU A 27 -5.06 -4.62 0.66
N ILE A 28 -5.26 -5.56 -0.26
CA ILE A 28 -6.21 -6.66 -0.09
C ILE A 28 -5.78 -7.55 1.08
N ALA A 29 -4.52 -7.98 1.11
CA ALA A 29 -3.99 -8.83 2.17
C ALA A 29 -4.10 -8.15 3.55
N ARG A 30 -3.89 -6.83 3.62
CA ARG A 30 -4.05 -6.05 4.86
C ARG A 30 -5.51 -5.94 5.29
N ARG A 31 -6.45 -5.78 4.34
CA ARG A 31 -7.89 -5.82 4.61
C ARG A 31 -8.31 -7.17 5.15
N GLU A 32 -7.86 -8.27 4.55
CA GLU A 32 -8.18 -9.63 4.99
C GLU A 32 -7.58 -9.95 6.36
N ARG A 33 -6.33 -9.55 6.61
CA ARG A 33 -5.61 -9.89 7.84
C ARG A 33 -6.01 -9.03 9.03
N TRP A 34 -6.24 -7.73 8.82
CA TRP A 34 -6.41 -6.76 9.91
C TRP A 34 -7.71 -5.96 9.83
N GLY A 35 -8.53 -6.15 8.80
CA GLY A 35 -9.80 -5.43 8.65
C GLY A 35 -9.65 -3.97 8.23
N LEU A 36 -8.52 -3.57 7.64
CA LEU A 36 -8.37 -2.20 7.13
C LEU A 36 -9.43 -1.89 6.08
N SER A 37 -10.17 -0.80 6.27
CA SER A 37 -11.30 -0.41 5.41
C SER A 37 -11.01 0.79 4.51
N TYR A 38 -9.95 1.55 4.79
CA TYR A 38 -9.53 2.70 3.99
C TYR A 38 -8.03 2.97 4.16
N ILE A 39 -7.49 3.78 3.26
CA ILE A 39 -6.17 4.38 3.35
C ILE A 39 -6.26 5.86 3.05
N ILE A 40 -5.23 6.61 3.46
CA ILE A 40 -5.09 8.03 3.13
C ILE A 40 -3.97 8.14 2.11
N VAL A 41 -4.25 8.82 1.00
CA VAL A 41 -3.27 9.15 -0.04
C VAL A 41 -3.00 10.65 0.06
N GLY A 42 -1.72 11.04 0.13
CA GLY A 42 -1.31 12.44 0.14
C GLY A 42 -1.76 13.15 -1.13
N GLY A 43 -2.05 14.45 -1.04
CA GLY A 43 -2.56 15.22 -2.18
C GLY A 43 -1.62 15.20 -3.38
N GLU A 44 -0.31 15.18 -3.14
CA GLU A 44 0.73 15.09 -4.18
C GLU A 44 0.77 13.72 -4.88
N ASP A 45 0.29 12.66 -4.22
CA ASP A 45 0.37 11.28 -4.68
C ASP A 45 -0.91 10.78 -5.36
N VAL A 46 -1.98 11.58 -5.40
CA VAL A 46 -3.28 11.15 -5.94
C VAL A 46 -3.14 10.63 -7.39
N ASN A 47 -2.36 11.33 -8.23
CA ASN A 47 -2.17 10.94 -9.63
C ASN A 47 -1.27 9.70 -9.78
N SER A 48 -0.21 9.57 -8.98
CA SER A 48 0.69 8.40 -9.00
C SER A 48 -0.02 7.16 -8.46
N PHE A 49 -1.02 7.34 -7.60
CA PHE A 49 -1.83 6.26 -7.02
C PHE A 49 -2.98 5.78 -7.92
N ALA A 50 -3.39 6.55 -8.93
CA ALA A 50 -4.49 6.21 -9.83
C ALA A 50 -4.43 4.80 -10.46
N PRO A 51 -3.26 4.26 -10.86
CA PRO A 51 -3.15 2.89 -11.37
C PRO A 51 -3.56 1.82 -10.35
N VAL A 52 -3.30 2.03 -9.05
CA VAL A 52 -3.71 1.11 -7.98
C VAL A 52 -5.23 1.06 -7.88
N ILE A 53 -5.87 2.23 -7.92
CA ILE A 53 -7.34 2.35 -7.91
C ILE A 53 -7.94 1.58 -9.09
N LYS A 54 -7.37 1.72 -10.29
CA LYS A 54 -7.83 1.00 -11.49
C LYS A 54 -7.78 -0.53 -11.31
N ILE A 55 -6.78 -1.05 -10.61
CA ILE A 55 -6.64 -2.49 -10.33
C ILE A 55 -7.67 -2.97 -9.30
N LEU A 56 -7.97 -2.14 -8.31
CA LEU A 56 -8.92 -2.45 -7.23
C LEU A 56 -10.38 -2.19 -7.61
N ALA A 57 -10.65 -1.38 -8.64
CA ALA A 57 -11.99 -1.06 -9.07
C ALA A 57 -12.78 -2.34 -9.43
N GLY A 58 -13.88 -2.57 -8.72
CA GLY A 58 -14.75 -3.73 -8.92
C GLY A 58 -14.34 -5.01 -8.16
N LYS A 59 -13.36 -4.92 -7.25
CA LYS A 59 -13.03 -5.99 -6.29
C LYS A 59 -13.74 -5.84 -4.95
#